data_AF-A0A2M8ESK1-F1
#
_entry.id   AF-A0A2M8ESK1-F1
#
_cell.length_a   1.000
_cell.length_b   1.000
_cell.length_c   1.000
_cell.angle_alpha   90.00
_cell.angle_beta   90.00
_cell.angle_gamma   90.00
#
_symmetry.space_group_name_H-M   'P 1'
#
loop_
_entity.id
_entity.type
_entity.pdbx_description
1 polymer ?
#
loop_
_entity_poly.entity_id
_entity_poly.type
_entity_poly.pdbx_seq_one_letter_code
_entity_poly.pdbx_strand_id
1 'polypeptide(L)'
;MVLEREKEIDLSEFSEKEQRILERPSYSRDGVIPGWAEVIGKFGLNKLHPRDFRLIRGYYRAQRRLAEGRPKKASRIFRALDENQDFQTLEKGQASLLSNIALFVRGPSEKRRLK
;
A
#
# COMPACT_ATOMS: atom_id res chain seq x y z
N MET A 1 26.89 9.30 -16.75
CA MET A 1 25.81 8.34 -16.43
C MET A 1 25.94 8.01 -14.95
N VAL A 2 25.06 8.55 -14.10
CA VAL A 2 25.07 8.28 -12.66
C VAL A 2 24.12 7.11 -12.42
N LEU A 3 24.67 5.94 -12.04
CA LEU A 3 23.89 4.87 -11.45
C LEU A 3 23.44 5.34 -10.07
N GLU A 4 22.19 5.77 -9.93
CA GLU A 4 21.59 5.95 -8.61
C GLU A 4 21.44 4.58 -7.97
N ARG A 5 22.29 4.34 -6.96
CA ARG A 5 22.34 3.11 -6.17
C ARG A 5 20.96 2.80 -5.62
N GLU A 6 20.53 1.55 -5.82
CA GLU A 6 19.46 0.90 -5.06
C GLU A 6 19.79 1.05 -3.57
N LYS A 7 19.21 2.05 -2.91
CA LYS A 7 19.26 2.15 -1.46
C LYS A 7 18.24 1.16 -0.92
N GLU A 8 18.70 -0.04 -0.55
CA GLU A 8 17.93 -0.92 0.31
C GLU A 8 17.52 -0.12 1.54
N ILE A 9 16.22 -0.07 1.84
CA ILE A 9 15.75 0.62 3.03
C ILE A 9 16.18 -0.22 4.22
N ASP A 10 17.05 0.33 5.05
CA ASP A 10 17.25 -0.23 6.38
C ASP A 10 15.98 0.00 7.19
N LEU A 11 15.27 -1.09 7.48
CA LEU A 11 14.04 -1.06 8.26
C LEU A 11 14.27 -0.53 9.70
N SER A 12 15.54 -0.43 10.13
CA SER A 12 15.93 0.18 11.40
C SER A 12 15.77 1.70 11.45
N GLU A 13 15.73 2.39 10.30
CA GLU A 13 15.53 3.86 10.24
C GLU A 13 14.07 4.27 10.54
N PHE A 14 13.14 3.32 10.53
CA PHE A 14 11.77 3.58 10.93
C PHE A 14 11.65 3.64 12.45
N SER A 15 10.89 4.61 12.94
CA SER A 15 10.49 4.71 14.35
C SER A 15 9.99 3.36 14.88
N GLU A 16 10.27 3.02 16.14
CA GLU A 16 9.70 1.85 16.83
C GLU A 16 8.17 1.73 16.66
N LYS A 17 7.48 2.87 16.56
CA LYS A 17 6.04 2.92 16.30
C LYS A 17 5.68 2.39 14.91
N GLU A 18 6.52 2.65 13.92
CA GLU A 18 6.34 2.17 12.55
C GLU A 18 6.75 0.71 12.39
N GLN A 19 7.82 0.28 13.06
CA GLN A 19 8.22 -1.13 13.16
C GLN A 19 7.10 -1.98 13.78
N ARG A 20 6.49 -1.53 14.88
CA ARG A 20 5.32 -2.19 15.50
C ARG A 20 4.08 -2.27 14.59
N ILE A 21 3.94 -1.36 13.62
CA ILE A 21 2.84 -1.41 12.64
C ILE A 21 3.17 -2.39 11.50
N LEU A 22 4.46 -2.58 11.19
CA LEU A 22 4.92 -3.55 10.21
C LEU A 22 4.76 -4.98 10.75
N GLU A 23 5.09 -5.21 12.03
CA GLU A 23 5.03 -6.55 12.64
C GLU A 23 3.62 -7.03 12.99
N ARG A 24 2.62 -6.14 13.05
CA ARG A 24 1.26 -6.53 13.46
C ARG A 24 0.48 -7.12 12.28
N PRO A 25 0.13 -8.42 12.31
CA PRO A 25 -0.84 -8.97 11.40
C PRO A 25 -2.14 -8.23 11.66
N SER A 26 -2.61 -7.53 10.65
CA SER A 26 -3.81 -6.74 10.81
C SER A 26 -4.99 -7.48 10.21
N TYR A 27 -5.32 -8.62 10.82
CA TYR A 27 -6.52 -9.36 10.50
C TYR A 27 -7.75 -8.43 10.70
N SER A 28 -8.53 -8.21 9.65
CA SER A 28 -9.91 -7.77 9.85
C SER A 28 -10.65 -8.89 10.59
N ARG A 29 -11.69 -8.53 11.35
CA ARG A 29 -12.50 -9.45 12.18
C ARG A 29 -13.04 -10.69 11.44
N ASP A 30 -13.01 -10.67 10.10
CA ASP A 30 -13.55 -11.69 9.20
C ASP A 30 -12.47 -12.45 8.39
N GLY A 31 -11.19 -12.19 8.66
CA GLY A 31 -10.10 -13.13 8.32
C GLY A 31 -9.53 -13.15 6.89
N VAL A 32 -9.82 -12.20 5.98
CA VAL A 32 -9.27 -12.28 4.60
C VAL A 32 -8.93 -10.90 4.00
N ILE A 33 -8.18 -10.04 4.70
CA ILE A 33 -7.55 -8.88 4.05
C ILE A 33 -6.06 -8.90 4.40
N PRO A 34 -5.16 -8.96 3.39
CA PRO A 34 -3.73 -8.94 3.63
C PRO A 34 -3.29 -7.74 4.47
N GLY A 35 -2.47 -8.01 5.48
CA GLY A 35 -1.77 -7.02 6.28
C GLY A 35 -0.67 -6.32 5.48
N TRP A 36 -0.12 -5.25 6.04
CA TRP A 36 0.92 -4.48 5.36
C TRP A 36 2.21 -5.28 5.18
N ALA A 37 2.64 -6.05 6.18
CA ALA A 37 3.78 -6.97 6.06
C ALA A 37 3.61 -7.98 4.93
N GLU A 38 2.41 -8.55 4.75
CA GLU A 38 2.15 -9.50 3.66
C GLU A 38 2.27 -8.83 2.29
N VAL A 39 1.79 -7.58 2.17
CA VAL A 39 1.94 -6.77 0.95
C VAL A 39 3.42 -6.46 0.69
N ILE A 40 4.20 -6.09 1.71
CA ILE A 40 5.64 -5.83 1.58
C ILE A 40 6.36 -7.10 1.11
N GLY A 41 6.15 -8.23 1.78
CA GLY A 41 6.81 -9.49 1.45
C GLY A 41 6.43 -9.98 0.06
N LYS A 42 5.17 -9.84 -0.34
CA LYS A 42 4.69 -10.29 -1.66
C LYS A 42 5.23 -9.45 -2.82
N PHE A 43 5.37 -8.14 -2.63
CA PHE A 43 5.76 -7.22 -3.71
C PHE A 43 7.19 -6.67 -3.58
N GLY A 44 7.98 -7.13 -2.61
CA GLY A 44 9.36 -6.70 -2.42
C GLY A 44 9.51 -5.20 -2.12
N LEU A 45 8.54 -4.61 -1.40
CA LEU A 45 8.47 -3.14 -1.21
C LEU A 45 9.58 -2.59 -0.31
N ASN A 46 10.32 -3.45 0.39
CA ASN A 46 11.46 -3.09 1.25
C ASN A 46 12.65 -2.48 0.48
N LYS A 47 12.68 -2.63 -0.85
CA LYS A 47 13.75 -2.08 -1.71
C LYS A 47 13.40 -0.73 -2.34
N LEU A 48 12.19 -0.21 -2.08
CA LEU A 48 11.74 1.02 -2.71
C LEU A 48 12.36 2.25 -2.05
N HIS A 49 12.34 3.38 -2.74
CA HIS A 49 12.72 4.63 -2.09
C HIS A 49 11.76 4.96 -0.92
N PRO A 50 12.22 5.50 0.23
CA PRO A 50 11.36 5.79 1.39
C PRO A 50 10.15 6.69 1.10
N ARG A 51 10.28 7.57 0.11
CA ARG A 51 9.15 8.38 -0.41
C ARG A 51 8.07 7.48 -0.99
N ASP A 52 8.46 6.61 -1.92
CA ASP A 52 7.57 5.73 -2.67
C ASP A 52 6.93 4.70 -1.73
N PHE A 53 7.69 4.19 -0.77
CA PHE A 53 7.19 3.32 0.29
C PHE A 53 6.04 3.97 1.09
N ARG A 54 6.20 5.24 1.50
CA ARG A 54 5.15 5.99 2.22
C ARG A 54 3.91 6.21 1.37
N LEU A 55 4.09 6.52 0.09
CA LEU A 55 3.01 6.73 -0.87
C LEU A 55 2.21 5.44 -1.12
N ILE A 56 2.91 4.33 -1.39
CA ILE A 56 2.30 3.01 -1.59
C ILE A 56 1.61 2.53 -0.31
N ARG A 57 2.17 2.80 0.87
CA ARG A 57 1.49 2.52 2.15
C ARG A 57 0.18 3.31 2.27
N GLY A 58 0.16 4.57 1.84
CA GLY A 58 -1.06 5.39 1.75
C GLY A 58 -2.10 4.74 0.84
N TYR A 59 -1.68 4.33 -0.36
CA TYR A 59 -2.52 3.65 -1.34
C TYR A 59 -3.08 2.32 -0.79
N TYR A 60 -2.23 1.47 -0.21
CA TYR A 60 -2.65 0.24 0.48
C TYR A 60 -3.71 0.53 1.54
N ARG A 61 -3.54 1.56 2.37
CA ARG A 61 -4.55 1.93 3.39
C ARG A 61 -5.88 2.27 2.74
N ALA A 62 -5.89 2.99 1.62
CA ALA A 62 -7.10 3.30 0.88
C ALA A 62 -7.78 2.04 0.34
N GLN A 63 -7.00 1.15 -0.32
CA GLN A 63 -7.51 -0.13 -0.84
C GLN A 63 -8.08 -1.03 0.26
N ARG A 64 -7.40 -1.06 1.41
CA ARG A 64 -7.87 -1.79 2.57
C ARG A 64 -9.16 -1.20 3.14
N ARG A 65 -9.32 0.12 3.19
CA ARG A 65 -10.61 0.72 3.58
C ARG A 65 -11.73 0.34 2.61
N LEU A 66 -11.43 0.20 1.32
CA LEU A 66 -12.41 -0.33 0.37
C LEU A 66 -12.74 -1.80 0.65
N ALA A 67 -11.75 -2.64 0.96
CA ALA A 67 -11.97 -4.05 1.31
C ALA A 67 -12.77 -4.21 2.61
N GLU A 68 -12.55 -3.33 3.60
CA GLU A 68 -13.31 -3.25 4.86
C GLU A 68 -14.75 -2.69 4.68
N GLY A 69 -15.20 -2.40 3.45
CA GLY A 69 -16.53 -1.83 3.20
C GLY A 69 -16.67 -0.37 3.67
N ARG A 70 -15.56 0.39 3.76
CA ARG A 70 -15.52 1.77 4.27
C ARG A 70 -15.17 2.77 3.15
N PRO A 71 -16.02 2.95 2.12
CA PRO A 71 -15.69 3.75 0.94
C PRO A 71 -15.43 5.22 1.27
N LYS A 72 -16.20 5.86 2.16
CA LYS A 72 -15.99 7.27 2.56
C LYS A 72 -14.59 7.51 3.14
N LYS A 73 -14.06 6.55 3.92
CA LYS A 73 -12.70 6.65 4.47
C LYS A 73 -11.64 6.41 3.41
N ALA A 74 -11.89 5.50 2.47
CA ALA A 74 -11.00 5.28 1.32
C ALA A 74 -10.91 6.52 0.42
N SER A 75 -12.05 7.10 0.03
CA SER A 75 -12.11 8.28 -0.84
C SER A 75 -11.36 9.48 -0.25
N ARG A 76 -11.41 9.68 1.07
CA ARG A 76 -10.61 10.73 1.72
C ARG A 76 -9.11 10.50 1.56
N ILE A 77 -8.66 9.25 1.64
CA ILE A 77 -7.25 8.91 1.47
C ILE A 77 -6.84 9.04 0.00
N PHE A 78 -7.65 8.55 -0.94
CA PHE A 78 -7.40 8.73 -2.37
C PHE A 78 -7.30 10.20 -2.74
N ARG A 79 -8.24 11.03 -2.29
CA ARG A 79 -8.17 12.47 -2.54
C ARG A 79 -6.85 13.10 -2.06
N ALA A 80 -6.39 12.75 -0.86
CA ALA A 80 -5.12 13.25 -0.34
C ALA A 80 -3.89 12.73 -1.12
N LEU A 81 -4.00 11.55 -1.75
CA LEU A 81 -2.97 11.00 -2.63
C LEU A 81 -3.03 11.68 -4.02
N ASP A 82 -4.22 11.89 -4.57
CA ASP A 82 -4.42 12.51 -5.87
C ASP A 82 -3.96 13.98 -5.87
N GLU A 83 -4.10 14.68 -4.74
CA GLU A 83 -3.57 16.04 -4.52
C GLU A 83 -2.04 16.06 -4.36
N ASN A 84 -1.38 14.91 -4.21
CA ASN A 84 0.07 14.80 -4.05
C ASN A 84 0.76 14.51 -5.41
N GLN A 85 1.57 15.45 -5.89
CA GLN A 85 2.27 15.35 -7.17
C GLN A 85 3.28 14.20 -7.24
N ASP A 86 3.91 13.84 -6.12
CA ASP A 86 4.81 12.67 -6.07
C ASP A 86 4.02 11.37 -6.30
N PHE A 87 2.78 11.29 -5.78
CA PHE A 87 1.92 10.14 -5.99
C PHE A 87 1.49 10.01 -7.46
N GLN A 88 1.14 11.11 -8.11
CA GLN A 88 0.81 11.09 -9.54
C GLN A 88 2.00 10.63 -10.40
N THR A 89 3.21 11.02 -10.03
CA THR A 89 4.45 10.59 -10.71
C THR A 89 4.70 9.09 -10.49
N LEU A 90 4.54 8.62 -9.24
CA LEU A 90 4.62 7.21 -8.89
C LEU A 90 3.58 6.38 -9.64
N GLU A 91 2.33 6.86 -9.71
CA GLU A 91 1.23 6.16 -10.39
C GLU A 91 1.53 5.97 -11.87
N LYS A 92 2.05 6.99 -12.56
CA LYS A 92 2.49 6.87 -13.95
C LYS A 92 3.64 5.89 -14.14
N GLY A 93 4.60 5.86 -13.21
CA GLY A 93 5.76 4.98 -13.28
C GLY A 93 5.51 3.53 -12.84
N GLN A 94 4.51 3.30 -11.96
CA GLN A 94 4.30 2.03 -11.28
C GLN A 94 2.81 1.59 -11.26
N ALA A 95 2.02 1.98 -12.26
CA ALA A 95 0.59 1.66 -12.35
C ALA A 95 0.28 0.17 -12.19
N SER A 96 1.12 -0.70 -12.78
CA SER A 96 0.98 -2.16 -12.68
C SER A 96 1.16 -2.66 -11.24
N LEU A 97 2.13 -2.12 -10.50
CA LEU A 97 2.35 -2.47 -9.10
C LEU A 97 1.14 -2.07 -8.25
N LEU A 98 0.65 -0.84 -8.41
CA LEU A 98 -0.51 -0.35 -7.68
C LEU A 98 -1.75 -1.21 -7.97
N SER A 99 -1.98 -1.56 -9.24
CA SER A 99 -3.08 -2.45 -9.63
C SER A 99 -2.95 -3.83 -9.01
N ASN A 100 -1.76 -4.43 -9.00
CA ASN A 100 -1.51 -5.73 -8.37
C ASN A 100 -1.72 -5.69 -6.85
N ILE A 101 -1.30 -4.61 -6.19
CA ILE A 101 -1.58 -4.39 -4.76
C ILE A 101 -3.09 -4.29 -4.53
N ALA A 102 -3.81 -3.53 -5.35
CA ALA A 102 -5.26 -3.37 -5.22
C ALA A 102 -6.03 -4.68 -5.40
N LEU A 103 -5.60 -5.53 -6.34
CA LEU A 103 -6.13 -6.87 -6.55
C LEU A 103 -5.81 -7.80 -5.39
N PHE A 104 -4.57 -7.77 -4.88
CA PHE A 104 -4.19 -8.60 -3.76
C PHE A 104 -4.95 -8.24 -2.48
N VAL A 105 -5.15 -6.94 -2.22
CA VAL A 105 -5.79 -6.45 -0.99
C VAL A 105 -7.32 -6.62 -1.02
N ARG A 106 -7.96 -6.41 -2.17
CA ARG A 106 -9.43 -6.44 -2.27
C ARG A 106 -9.98 -7.76 -2.84
N GLY A 107 -9.12 -8.59 -3.42
CA GLY A 107 -9.52 -9.70 -4.28
C GLY A 107 -10.02 -9.24 -5.65
N PRO A 108 -10.30 -10.17 -6.57
CA PRO A 108 -10.94 -9.86 -7.85
C PRO A 108 -12.28 -9.17 -7.60
N SER A 109 -12.57 -8.13 -8.40
CA SER A 109 -13.76 -7.27 -8.29
C SER A 109 -15.11 -8.00 -8.37
N GLU A 110 -15.11 -9.31 -8.67
CA GLU A 110 -16.28 -10.15 -8.95
C GLU A 110 -17.20 -10.40 -7.74
N LYS A 111 -16.74 -10.27 -6.49
CA LYS A 111 -17.59 -10.51 -5.31
C LYS A 111 -18.56 -9.37 -4.95
N ARG A 112 -18.63 -8.28 -5.73
CA ARG A 112 -19.50 -7.11 -5.42
C ARG A 112 -20.83 -7.06 -6.18
N ARG A 113 -21.23 -8.12 -6.90
CA ARG A 113 -22.50 -8.19 -7.65
C ARG A 113 -23.57 -9.14 -7.08
N LEU A 114 -23.43 -9.58 -5.83
CA LEU A 114 -24.46 -10.40 -5.18
C LEU A 114 -24.73 -9.89 -3.76
N LYS A 115 -25.60 -8.90 -3.64
CA LYS A 115 -26.68 -8.81 -2.66
C LYS A 115 -27.50 -7.55 -2.88
#